data_AF-A0A1G1NKA5-F1
#
_entry.id   AF-A0A1G1NKA5-F1
#
_cell.length_a   1.000
_cell.length_b   1.000
_cell.length_c   1.000
_cell.angle_alpha   90.00
_cell.angle_beta   90.00
_cell.angle_gamma   90.00
#
_symmetry.space_group_name_H-M   'P 1'
#
loop_
_entity.id
_entity.type
_entity.pdbx_description
1 polymer ?
#
loop_
_entity_poly.entity_id
_entity_poly.type
_entity_poly.pdbx_seq_one_letter_code
_entity_poly.pdbx_strand_id
1 'polypeptide(L)'
;MTLKEFTQRIAGINVCQVREVSDDYQEQVIFNADIRQWSAVLEEVLGPPAKPAGVAPSGTDLVLCQIYGSIMKNQTLYRKAFGDATILAMLWPWQDGTHTTLKIGRVAKT
;
A
#
# COMPACT_ATOMS: atom_id res chain seq x y z
N MET A 1 -6.89 8.68 -11.44
CA MET A 1 -7.49 8.28 -10.14
C MET A 1 -6.78 9.07 -9.06
N THR A 2 -7.54 9.73 -8.19
CA THR A 2 -7.01 10.43 -7.02
C THR A 2 -6.82 9.46 -5.85
N LEU A 3 -5.99 9.82 -4.87
CA LEU A 3 -5.85 9.01 -3.66
C LEU A 3 -7.16 8.94 -2.88
N LYS A 4 -7.94 10.03 -2.85
CA LYS A 4 -9.26 10.08 -2.22
C LYS A 4 -10.24 9.08 -2.83
N GLU A 5 -10.33 9.02 -4.17
CA GLU A 5 -11.17 8.04 -4.86
C GLU A 5 -10.75 6.61 -4.55
N PHE A 6 -9.44 6.36 -4.50
CA PHE A 6 -8.90 5.03 -4.19
C PHE A 6 -9.23 4.61 -2.75
N THR A 7 -8.95 5.47 -1.77
CA THR A 7 -9.17 5.20 -0.34
C THR A 7 -10.64 5.00 0.00
N GLN A 8 -11.55 5.69 -0.71
CA GLN A 8 -12.99 5.44 -0.61
C GLN A 8 -13.40 4.05 -1.10
N ARG A 9 -12.75 3.49 -2.13
CA ARG A 9 -13.06 2.15 -2.65
C ARG A 9 -12.60 1.04 -1.72
N ILE A 10 -11.56 1.29 -0.94
CA ILE A 10 -10.99 0.30 -0.02
C ILE A 10 -11.38 0.54 1.45
N ALA A 11 -12.34 1.44 1.68
CA ALA A 11 -12.85 1.76 3.01
C ALA A 11 -13.71 0.61 3.57
N GLY A 12 -14.06 0.71 4.86
CA GLY A 12 -14.96 -0.25 5.52
C GLY A 12 -14.26 -1.44 6.17
N ILE A 13 -12.92 -1.48 6.15
CA ILE A 13 -12.12 -2.42 6.94
C ILE A 13 -11.59 -1.69 8.18
N ASN A 14 -11.50 -2.40 9.30
CA ASN A 14 -11.01 -1.83 10.55
C ASN A 14 -9.55 -1.34 10.41
N VAL A 15 -9.31 -0.16 10.98
CA VAL A 15 -8.00 0.46 11.10
C VAL A 15 -7.71 0.64 12.58
N CYS A 16 -6.56 0.17 13.04
CA CYS A 16 -6.13 0.31 14.43
C CYS A 16 -5.77 1.77 14.75
N GLN A 17 -5.01 2.41 13.87
CA GLN A 17 -4.55 3.78 14.04
C GLN A 17 -4.39 4.46 12.69
N VAL A 18 -4.96 5.65 12.51
CA VAL A 18 -4.60 6.54 11.40
C VAL A 18 -3.41 7.39 11.85
N ARG A 19 -2.33 7.42 11.05
CA ARG A 19 -1.12 8.17 11.37
C ARG A 19 -0.98 9.44 10.54
N GLU A 20 -1.24 9.34 9.24
CA GLU A 20 -1.09 10.44 8.30
C GLU A 20 -2.13 10.35 7.19
N VAL A 21 -2.69 11.49 6.81
CA VAL A 21 -3.59 11.62 5.66
C VAL A 21 -3.28 12.96 4.97
N SER A 22 -2.97 12.88 3.68
CA SER A 22 -2.73 14.01 2.79
C SER A 22 -3.27 13.69 1.39
N ASP A 23 -3.17 14.64 0.46
CA ASP A 23 -3.74 14.48 -0.89
C ASP A 23 -3.07 13.36 -1.70
N ASP A 24 -1.78 13.10 -1.47
CA ASP A 24 -0.99 12.12 -2.23
C ASP A 24 -0.37 11.02 -1.35
N TYR A 25 -0.61 11.03 -0.04
CA TYR A 25 -0.13 10.00 0.89
C TYR A 25 -1.07 9.73 2.07
N GLN A 26 -1.22 8.45 2.43
CA GLN A 26 -1.89 8.01 3.65
C GLN A 26 -1.08 6.91 4.34
N GLU A 27 -0.95 7.00 5.66
CA GLU A 27 -0.35 5.98 6.51
C GLU A 27 -1.30 5.58 7.63
N GLN A 28 -1.48 4.28 7.80
CA GLN A 28 -2.30 3.72 8.86
C GLN A 28 -1.73 2.40 9.38
N VAL A 29 -2.12 2.03 10.59
CA VAL A 29 -1.83 0.74 11.20
C VAL A 29 -3.10 -0.10 11.15
N ILE A 30 -2.98 -1.32 10.65
CA ILE A 30 -4.06 -2.30 10.53
C ILE A 30 -3.72 -3.55 11.33
N PHE A 31 -4.73 -4.35 11.65
CA PHE A 31 -4.53 -5.63 12.33
C PHE A 31 -4.22 -6.74 11.32
N ASN A 32 -3.27 -7.61 11.68
CA ASN A 32 -2.95 -8.79 10.89
C ASN A 32 -4.12 -9.78 10.78
N ALA A 33 -5.06 -9.74 11.74
CA ALA A 33 -6.31 -10.51 11.67
C ALA A 33 -7.13 -10.17 10.41
N ASP A 34 -7.07 -8.92 9.95
CA ASP A 34 -7.82 -8.43 8.79
C ASP A 34 -6.99 -8.42 7.50
N ILE A 35 -5.74 -8.92 7.53
CA ILE A 35 -4.79 -8.79 6.41
C ILE A 35 -5.30 -9.44 5.12
N ARG A 36 -6.05 -10.54 5.24
CA ARG A 36 -6.64 -11.23 4.07
C ARG A 36 -7.72 -10.37 3.42
N GLN A 37 -8.51 -9.66 4.21
CA GLN A 37 -9.54 -8.74 3.71
C GLN A 37 -8.89 -7.54 3.03
N TRP A 38 -7.86 -6.97 3.67
CA TRP A 38 -7.05 -5.89 3.08
C TRP A 38 -6.43 -6.31 1.75
N SER A 39 -5.76 -7.48 1.69
CA SER A 39 -5.19 -8.00 0.45
C SER A 39 -6.25 -8.21 -0.63
N ALA A 40 -7.41 -8.78 -0.32
CA ALA A 40 -8.47 -9.01 -1.30
C ALA A 40 -8.96 -7.69 -1.93
N VAL A 41 -9.22 -6.67 -1.11
CA VAL A 41 -9.70 -5.36 -1.57
C VAL A 41 -8.61 -4.60 -2.34
N LEU A 42 -7.36 -4.68 -1.89
CA LEU A 42 -6.24 -4.12 -2.65
C LEU A 42 -6.07 -4.81 -4.01
N GLU A 43 -6.21 -6.14 -4.06
CA GLU A 43 -6.11 -6.93 -5.30
C GLU A 43 -7.25 -6.66 -6.26
N GLU A 44 -8.47 -6.45 -5.76
CA GLU A 44 -9.61 -6.09 -6.58
C GLU A 44 -9.37 -4.77 -7.35
N VAL A 45 -8.78 -3.77 -6.68
CA VAL A 45 -8.57 -2.45 -7.29
C VAL A 45 -7.26 -2.38 -8.08
N LEU A 46 -6.16 -2.86 -7.49
CA LEU A 46 -4.79 -2.71 -7.99
C LEU A 46 -4.29 -3.93 -8.77
N GLY A 47 -4.96 -5.06 -8.71
CA GLY A 47 -4.46 -6.34 -9.24
C GLY A 47 -3.51 -7.04 -8.27
N PRO A 48 -2.91 -8.18 -8.68
CA PRO A 48 -2.03 -8.96 -7.83
C PRO A 48 -0.83 -8.15 -7.33
N PRO A 49 -0.18 -8.56 -6.22
CA PRO A 49 0.97 -7.85 -5.71
C PRO A 49 2.08 -7.81 -6.76
N ALA A 50 2.52 -6.60 -7.12
CA ALA A 50 3.67 -6.41 -8.00
C ALA A 50 4.95 -6.94 -7.36
N LYS A 51 5.02 -6.89 -6.02
CA LYS A 51 6.04 -7.59 -5.24
C LYS A 51 5.40 -8.22 -3.99
N PRO A 52 5.30 -9.56 -3.92
CA PRO A 52 4.80 -10.25 -2.73
C PRO A 52 5.86 -10.32 -1.63
N ALA A 53 5.45 -10.50 -0.38
CA ALA A 53 6.36 -10.73 0.74
C ALA A 53 7.33 -11.90 0.47
N GLY A 54 8.57 -11.77 0.93
CA GLY A 54 9.65 -12.73 0.69
C GLY A 54 10.43 -12.52 -0.61
N VAL A 55 9.90 -11.75 -1.56
CA VAL A 55 10.60 -11.43 -2.83
C VAL A 55 11.38 -10.11 -2.70
N ALA A 56 12.55 -9.98 -3.32
CA ALA A 56 13.31 -8.72 -3.32
C ALA A 56 12.61 -7.68 -4.23
N PRO A 57 12.59 -6.39 -3.85
CA PRO A 57 12.05 -5.34 -4.70
C PRO A 57 12.89 -5.15 -5.96
N SER A 58 12.25 -4.81 -7.08
CA SER A 58 12.95 -4.41 -8.30
C SER A 58 13.48 -2.97 -8.19
N GLY A 59 14.38 -2.57 -9.09
CA GLY A 59 14.85 -1.18 -9.15
C GLY A 59 13.71 -0.17 -9.35
N THR A 60 12.70 -0.52 -10.16
CA THR A 60 11.50 0.30 -10.34
C THR A 60 10.69 0.42 -9.06
N ASP A 61 10.54 -0.66 -8.30
CA ASP A 61 9.80 -0.62 -7.03
C ASP A 61 10.51 0.27 -6.01
N LEU A 62 11.84 0.20 -5.93
CA LEU A 62 12.64 1.07 -5.07
C LEU A 62 12.47 2.55 -5.43
N VAL A 63 12.56 2.90 -6.71
CA VAL A 63 12.37 4.29 -7.18
C VAL A 63 10.97 4.80 -6.85
N LEU A 64 9.93 4.03 -7.14
CA LEU A 64 8.55 4.43 -6.88
C LEU A 64 8.24 4.59 -5.39
N CYS A 65 8.81 3.74 -4.54
CA CYS A 65 8.52 3.74 -3.11
C CYS A 65 9.43 4.66 -2.30
N GLN A 66 10.53 5.19 -2.88
CA GLN A 66 11.58 5.91 -2.15
C GLN A 66 11.04 7.05 -1.27
N ILE A 67 10.14 7.88 -1.83
CA ILE A 67 9.56 9.04 -1.12
C ILE A 67 8.61 8.66 0.02
N TYR A 68 8.19 7.40 0.10
CA TYR A 68 7.27 6.87 1.11
C TYR A 68 7.95 5.90 2.10
N GLY A 69 9.28 5.90 2.13
CA GLY A 69 10.08 5.05 3.01
C GLY A 69 10.58 3.76 2.36
N SER A 70 10.55 3.67 1.03
CA SER A 70 11.04 2.52 0.23
C SER A 70 10.21 1.24 0.43
N ILE A 71 10.74 0.09 0.03
CA ILE A 71 10.09 -1.21 0.16
C ILE A 71 11.16 -2.29 0.40
N MET A 72 10.90 -3.23 1.30
CA MET A 72 11.84 -4.30 1.71
C MET A 72 11.33 -5.70 1.38
N LYS A 73 12.22 -6.69 1.46
CA LYS A 73 11.96 -8.11 1.10
C LYS A 73 10.70 -8.68 1.77
N ASN A 74 10.45 -8.40 3.04
CA ASN A 74 9.32 -8.99 3.79
C ASN A 74 8.03 -8.15 3.74
N GLN A 75 8.01 -7.08 2.95
CA GLN A 75 6.86 -6.21 2.77
C GLN A 75 6.14 -6.56 1.45
N THR A 76 4.85 -6.24 1.33
CA THR A 76 4.11 -6.46 0.09
C THR A 76 3.86 -5.13 -0.60
N LEU A 77 4.01 -5.08 -1.92
CA LEU A 77 3.70 -3.92 -2.75
C LEU A 77 2.66 -4.28 -3.80
N TYR A 78 1.59 -3.50 -3.81
CA TYR A 78 0.62 -3.41 -4.89
C TYR A 78 0.84 -2.10 -5.63
N ARG A 79 0.80 -2.12 -6.97
CA ARG A 79 0.83 -0.89 -7.76
C ARG A 79 0.05 -1.03 -9.05
N LYS A 80 -0.64 0.04 -9.42
CA LYS A 80 -1.37 0.12 -10.70
C LYS A 80 -1.36 1.54 -11.24
N ALA A 81 -1.14 1.64 -12.54
CA ALA A 81 -1.25 2.90 -13.26
C ALA A 81 -2.73 3.23 -13.54
N PHE A 82 -3.11 4.47 -13.30
CA PHE A 82 -4.42 5.04 -13.59
C PHE A 82 -4.23 6.37 -14.32
N GLY A 83 -4.19 6.31 -15.65
CA GLY A 83 -3.91 7.49 -16.48
C GLY A 83 -2.49 8.03 -16.25
N ASP A 84 -2.42 9.25 -15.73
CA ASP A 84 -1.23 10.04 -15.45
C ASP A 84 -0.59 9.77 -14.08
N ALA A 85 -1.16 8.87 -13.27
CA ALA A 85 -0.64 8.55 -11.95
C ALA A 85 -0.54 7.05 -11.71
N THR A 86 0.28 6.67 -10.75
CA THR A 86 0.37 5.31 -10.20
C THR A 86 -0.05 5.36 -8.73
N ILE A 87 -1.00 4.52 -8.35
CA ILE A 87 -1.31 4.27 -6.94
C ILE A 87 -0.43 3.13 -6.46
N LEU A 88 0.20 3.33 -5.31
CA LEU A 88 1.00 2.35 -4.58
C LEU A 88 0.26 2.01 -3.28
N ALA A 89 0.22 0.73 -2.89
CA ALA A 89 -0.16 0.31 -1.56
C ALA A 89 0.88 -0.67 -1.01
N MET A 90 1.44 -0.36 0.15
CA MET A 90 2.52 -1.13 0.77
C MET A 90 2.07 -1.65 2.13
N LEU A 91 2.18 -2.96 2.32
CA LEU A 91 1.93 -3.63 3.59
C LEU A 91 3.27 -3.93 4.25
N TRP A 92 3.48 -3.35 5.42
CA TRP A 92 4.69 -3.49 6.22
C TRP A 92 4.38 -4.19 7.54
N PRO A 93 4.47 -5.53 7.58
CA PRO A 93 4.24 -6.29 8.80
C PRO A 93 5.25 -5.93 9.88
N TRP A 94 4.77 -5.75 11.10
CA TRP A 94 5.62 -5.57 12.28
C TRP A 94 6.08 -6.93 12.79
N GLN A 95 7.14 -6.94 13.60
CA GLN A 95 7.66 -8.16 14.22
C GLN A 95 6.83 -8.63 15.43
N ASP A 96 5.80 -7.89 15.81
CA ASP A 96 4.90 -8.22 16.94
C ASP A 96 3.81 -9.25 16.58
N GLY A 97 3.76 -9.67 15.32
CA GLY A 97 2.75 -10.62 14.81
C GLY A 97 1.33 -10.08 14.77
N THR A 98 1.08 -8.85 15.21
CA THR A 98 -0.25 -8.28 15.42
C THR A 98 -0.55 -7.15 14.44
N HIS A 99 0.43 -6.32 14.11
CA HIS A 99 0.22 -5.11 13.34
C HIS A 99 0.91 -5.15 11.98
N THR A 100 0.32 -4.41 11.05
CA THR A 100 0.91 -4.08 9.76
C THR A 100 0.70 -2.59 9.51
N THR A 101 1.74 -1.87 9.11
CA THR A 101 1.56 -0.52 8.56
C THR A 101 1.11 -0.65 7.10
N LEU A 102 -0.02 -0.04 6.76
CA LEU A 102 -0.47 0.15 5.39
C LEU A 102 -0.15 1.60 4.98
N LYS A 103 0.71 1.73 3.98
CA LYS A 103 1.05 3.00 3.33
C LYS A 103 0.44 3.04 1.94
N ILE A 104 -0.18 4.15 1.58
CA ILE A 104 -0.78 4.34 0.27
C ILE A 104 -0.25 5.65 -0.30
N GLY A 105 0.34 5.60 -1.48
CA GLY A 105 0.93 6.76 -2.13
C GLY A 105 0.44 6.93 -3.56
N ARG A 106 0.40 8.17 -4.04
CA ARG A 106 0.13 8.52 -5.43
C ARG A 106 1.36 9.16 -6.06
N VAL A 107 1.91 8.51 -7.08
CA VAL A 107 3.06 9.01 -7.83
C VAL A 107 2.59 9.46 -9.20
N ALA A 108 2.82 10.74 -9.55
CA ALA A 108 2.59 11.22 -10.91
C ALA A 108 3.57 10.54 -11.89
N LYS A 109 3.11 10.21 -13.09
CA LYS A 109 3.99 9.84 -14.19
C LYS A 109 4.69 11.11 -14.66
N THR A 110 6.01 11.15 -14.47
CA THR A 110 6.92 12.06 -15.18
C THR A 110 6.93 11.77 -16.67
#